data_AF-A0A7J2MG70-F1
#
_entry.id   AF-A0A7J2MG70-F1
#
_cell.length_a   1.000
_cell.length_b   1.000
_cell.length_c   1.000
_cell.angle_alpha   90.00
_cell.angle_beta   90.00
_cell.angle_gamma   90.00
#
_symmetry.space_group_name_H-M   'P 1'
#
loop_
_entity.id
_entity.type
_entity.pdbx_description
1 polymer ?
#
loop_
_entity_poly.entity_id
_entity_poly.type
_entity_poly.pdbx_seq_one_letter_code
_entity_poly.pdbx_strand_id
1 'polypeptide(L)' 'MLHRADELGTVLGDGNRIGCNVSTAAGTLVGPECRIETGAVIRKQIPSHALVM' A
#
# COMPACT_ATOMS: atom_id res chain seq x y z
N MET A 1 -19.19 -8.54 -2.19
CA MET A 1 -18.53 -9.64 -2.92
C MET A 1 -17.17 -9.83 -2.27
N LEU A 2 -16.94 -10.91 -1.53
CA LEU A 2 -15.62 -11.22 -0.97
C LEU A 2 -14.81 -11.93 -2.06
N HIS A 3 -13.75 -11.27 -2.54
CA HIS A 3 -12.86 -11.84 -3.54
C HIS A 3 -11.99 -12.90 -2.89
N ARG A 4 -11.98 -14.12 -3.45
CA ARG A 4 -11.09 -15.20 -3.00
C ARG A 4 -9.72 -14.93 -3.61
N ALA A 5 -8.73 -14.65 -2.77
CA ALA A 5 -7.33 -14.48 -3.17
C ALA A 5 -6.50 -15.60 -2.56
N ASP A 6 -5.55 -16.12 -3.32
CA ASP A 6 -4.60 -17.15 -2.86
C ASP A 6 -3.55 -16.57 -1.90
N GLU A 7 -3.29 -15.26 -2.00
CA GLU A 7 -2.37 -14.50 -1.16
C GLU A 7 -3.11 -13.49 -0.27
N LEU A 8 -2.46 -13.08 0.83
CA LEU A 8 -2.97 -11.98 1.65
C LEU A 8 -3.06 -10.70 0.81
N GLY A 9 -4.14 -9.95 0.98
CA GLY A 9 -4.22 -8.60 0.44
C GLY A 9 -3.15 -7.67 1.02
N THR A 10 -3.04 -6.47 0.46
CA THR A 10 -2.16 -5.44 1.02
C THR A 10 -2.68 -4.96 2.37
N VAL A 11 -1.77 -4.82 3.35
CA VAL A 11 -2.07 -4.24 4.66
C VAL A 11 -1.50 -2.82 4.71
N LEU A 12 -2.34 -1.87 5.14
CA LEU A 12 -1.96 -0.48 5.36
C LEU A 12 -1.98 -0.18 6.85
N GLY A 13 -0.87 0.33 7.38
CA GLY A 13 -0.80 0.87 8.74
C GLY A 13 -1.59 2.18 8.89
N ASP A 14 -1.68 2.66 10.13
CA ASP A 14 -2.46 3.83 10.48
C ASP A 14 -1.87 5.15 9.93
N GLY A 15 -2.71 6.16 9.73
CA GLY A 15 -2.25 7.52 9.36
C GLY A 15 -1.81 7.71 7.91
N ASN A 16 -1.90 6.66 7.08
CA ASN A 16 -1.46 6.70 5.69
C ASN A 16 -2.28 7.68 4.82
N ARG A 17 -1.60 8.43 3.96
CA ARG A 17 -2.22 9.23 2.89
C ARG A 17 -1.94 8.57 1.55
N ILE A 18 -2.99 8.04 0.93
CA ILE A 18 -2.90 7.32 -0.35
C ILE A 18 -3.50 8.18 -1.47
N GLY A 19 -2.73 8.43 -2.50
CA GLY A 19 -3.16 9.14 -3.71
C GLY A 19 -4.14 8.32 -4.56
N CYS A 20 -4.67 8.95 -5.60
CA CYS A 20 -5.56 8.28 -6.54
C CYS A 20 -4.79 7.27 -7.40
N ASN A 21 -5.47 6.24 -7.91
CA ASN A 21 -4.89 5.28 -8.87
C ASN A 21 -3.58 4.62 -8.38
N VAL A 22 -3.46 4.35 -7.09
CA VAL A 22 -2.35 3.58 -6.52
C VAL A 22 -2.63 2.10 -6.70
N SER A 23 -1.60 1.35 -7.11
CA SER A 23 -1.67 -0.11 -7.21
C SER A 23 -0.60 -0.77 -6.34
N THR A 24 -0.96 -1.88 -5.71
CA THR A 24 -0.08 -2.61 -4.78
C THR A 24 -0.03 -4.08 -5.16
N ALA A 25 1.14 -4.68 -5.08
CA ALA A 25 1.27 -6.12 -5.16
C ALA A 25 0.61 -6.78 -3.93
N ALA A 26 0.01 -7.95 -4.12
CA ALA A 26 -0.48 -8.77 -3.02
C ALA A 26 0.66 -9.07 -2.01
N GLY A 27 0.29 -9.25 -0.73
CA GLY A 27 1.26 -9.45 0.37
C GLY A 27 2.07 -8.20 0.77
N THR A 28 1.84 -7.05 0.14
CA THR A 28 2.52 -5.80 0.52
C THR A 28 2.07 -5.32 1.90
N LEU A 29 3.02 -4.85 2.70
CA LEU A 29 2.80 -4.18 3.97
C LEU A 29 3.32 -2.75 3.89
N VAL A 30 2.44 -1.79 4.11
CA VAL A 30 2.76 -0.36 4.18
C VAL A 30 2.74 0.05 5.65
N GLY A 31 3.89 0.49 6.16
CA GLY A 31 4.02 1.00 7.52
C GLY A 31 3.09 2.20 7.80
N PRO A 32 2.93 2.61 9.06
CA PRO A 32 2.14 3.78 9.43
C PRO A 32 2.76 5.09 8.92
N GLU A 33 1.92 6.12 8.82
CA GLU A 33 2.29 7.51 8.56
C GLU A 33 3.06 7.73 7.23
N CYS A 34 2.83 6.87 6.23
CA CYS A 34 3.38 7.01 4.88
C CYS A 34 2.55 7.95 4.01
N ARG A 35 3.22 8.54 3.01
CA ARG A 35 2.57 9.28 1.92
C ARG A 35 2.86 8.60 0.59
N ILE A 36 1.81 8.13 -0.07
CA ILE A 36 1.89 7.47 -1.38
C ILE A 36 1.25 8.40 -2.42
N GLU A 37 2.02 8.83 -3.42
CA GLU A 37 1.53 9.75 -4.43
C GLU A 37 0.62 9.06 -5.47
N THR A 38 -0.16 9.88 -6.17
CA THR A 38 -1.11 9.44 -7.19
C THR A 38 -0.38 8.69 -8.31
N GLY A 39 -0.86 7.50 -8.65
CA GLY A 39 -0.29 6.67 -9.72
C GLY A 39 0.86 5.76 -9.30
N ALA A 40 1.27 5.78 -8.02
CA ALA A 40 2.36 4.93 -7.54
C ALA A 40 2.04 3.42 -7.69
N VAL A 41 3.08 2.64 -8.00
CA VAL A 41 3.00 1.17 -8.10
C VAL A 41 3.92 0.54 -7.08
N ILE A 42 3.34 -0.03 -6.03
CA ILE A 42 4.08 -0.62 -4.91
C ILE A 42 4.32 -2.11 -5.16
N ARG A 43 5.59 -2.52 -5.16
CA ARG A 43 6.03 -3.93 -5.36
C ARG A 43 6.91 -4.46 -4.23
N LYS A 44 7.05 -3.72 -3.14
CA LYS A 44 7.92 -4.05 -2.01
C LYS A 44 7.33 -3.49 -0.72
N GLN A 45 7.78 -4.01 0.41
CA GLN A 45 7.40 -3.50 1.72
C GLN A 45 7.83 -2.04 1.88
N ILE A 46 6.93 -1.23 2.43
CA ILE A 46 7.15 0.20 2.63
C ILE A 46 7.34 0.47 4.13
N PRO A 47 8.51 1.01 4.54
CA PRO A 47 8.77 1.31 5.94
C PRO A 47 7.92 2.51 6.40
N SER A 48 7.71 2.64 7.72
CA SER A 48 6.99 3.76 8.32
C SER A 48 7.57 5.12 7.90
N HIS A 49 6.71 6.14 7.84
CA HIS A 49 7.08 7.52 7.46
C HIS A 49 7.69 7.69 6.06
N ALA A 50 7.53 6.70 5.18
CA ALA A 50 8.06 6.78 3.82
C ALA A 50 7.23 7.73 2.93
N LEU A 51 7.93 8.38 2.00
CA LEU A 51 7.35 9.02 0.83
C LEU A 51 7.58 8.13 -0.39
N VAL A 52 6.51 7.74 -1.07
CA VAL A 52 6.55 6.98 -2.32
C VAL A 52 5.93 7.84 -3.42
N MET A 53 6.72 8.12 -4.46
CA MET A 53 6.33 8.89 -5.64
C MET A 53 6.03 7.97 -6.82
#